data_AF-A0A8T4EBC7-F1
#
_entry.id   AF-A0A8T4EBC7-F1
#
_cell.length_a   1.000
_cell.length_b   1.000
_cell.length_c   1.000
_cell.angle_alpha   90.00
_cell.angle_beta   90.00
_cell.angle_gamma   90.00
#
_symmetry.space_group_name_H-M   'P 1'
#
loop_
_entity.id
_entity.type
_entity.pdbx_description
1 polymer ?
#
loop_
_entity_poly.entity_id
_entity_poly.type
_entity_poly.pdbx_seq_one_letter_code
_entity_poly.pdbx_strand_id
1 'polypeptide(L)'
;MKVVTDVSFLVGDHVIIRSRWDPLLVNHSRLEIIAPAIPASLLQEEMSHIVDIDTRHLGNNATCTIKCTTWLSNGSAYTVTFDEVFIGNFFYPHVNVLAPNGGEVWTDTHSITWEAIDLNENETLLFDVLVSSDSGVTFSILASTLTTTWFEWNCSSFEEGDTYLIEVRVTDGIYFVSDRSDSPFTIGTAVITTTTITTITTTTTTTNTTNLLTDLRFIVFIVILFTSSAVMALIVYYAARKWF
;
A
#
# COMPACT_ATOMS: atom_id res chain seq x y z
N MET A 1 -5.66 27.01 36.72
CA MET A 1 -4.43 27.18 35.91
C MET A 1 -4.40 26.02 34.95
N LYS A 2 -4.62 26.27 33.65
CA LYS A 2 -4.59 25.21 32.63
C LYS A 2 -3.13 25.03 32.25
N VAL A 3 -2.53 23.96 32.75
CA VAL A 3 -1.07 23.78 32.73
C VAL A 3 -0.59 23.26 31.36
N VAL A 4 -1.48 22.61 30.60
CA VAL A 4 -1.26 22.11 29.24
C VAL A 4 -2.44 22.50 28.35
N THR A 5 -2.18 22.89 27.09
CA THR A 5 -3.21 23.07 26.05
C THR A 5 -3.05 22.01 24.97
N ASP A 6 -4.11 21.25 24.67
CA ASP A 6 -4.17 20.29 23.56
C ASP A 6 -4.08 21.04 22.23
N VAL A 7 -2.90 21.05 21.60
CA VAL A 7 -2.73 21.62 20.26
C VAL A 7 -1.91 20.65 19.41
N SER A 8 -2.42 19.44 19.20
CA SER A 8 -1.93 18.60 18.11
C SER A 8 -2.42 19.15 16.77
N PHE A 9 -1.60 19.06 15.72
CA PHE A 9 -1.99 19.44 14.37
C PHE A 9 -1.55 18.37 13.38
N LEU A 10 -2.32 18.24 12.30
CA LEU A 10 -2.02 17.32 11.20
C LEU A 10 -0.93 17.94 10.32
N VAL A 11 0.04 17.11 9.92
CA VAL A 11 1.07 17.47 8.95
C VAL A 11 1.09 16.37 7.91
N GLY A 12 0.42 16.62 6.78
CA GLY A 12 0.29 15.66 5.69
C GLY A 12 -0.34 14.35 6.14
N ASP A 13 0.50 13.33 6.24
CA ASP A 13 0.17 11.92 6.50
C ASP A 13 0.27 11.55 8.00
N HIS A 14 0.85 12.41 8.85
CA HIS A 14 1.06 12.15 10.27
C HIS A 14 0.57 13.28 11.19
N VAL A 15 0.55 13.00 12.50
CA VAL A 15 0.20 13.99 13.53
C VAL A 15 1.46 14.51 14.21
N ILE A 16 1.58 15.83 14.39
CA ILE A 16 2.55 16.40 15.33
C ILE A 16 1.86 16.60 16.68
N ILE A 17 2.36 15.94 17.71
CA ILE A 17 1.89 16.12 19.08
C ILE A 17 2.72 17.20 19.74
N ARG A 18 2.05 18.26 20.18
CA ARG A 18 2.65 19.40 20.87
C ARG A 18 2.23 19.42 22.33
N SER A 19 3.19 19.45 23.23
CA SER A 19 2.97 19.88 24.61
C SER A 19 3.30 21.37 24.73
N ARG A 20 2.42 22.14 25.37
CA ARG A 20 2.62 23.56 25.63
C ARG A 20 2.32 23.88 27.09
N TRP A 21 3.31 24.45 27.76
CA TRP A 21 3.28 24.83 29.17
C TRP A 21 3.29 26.35 29.34
N ASP A 22 3.02 26.82 30.56
CA ASP A 22 3.12 28.25 30.88
C ASP A 22 4.61 28.70 30.85
N PRO A 23 4.98 29.63 29.95
CA PRO A 23 6.37 30.06 29.78
C PRO A 23 6.97 30.75 31.01
N LEU A 24 6.14 31.25 31.93
CA LEU A 24 6.63 31.91 33.15
C LEU A 24 7.07 30.90 34.23
N LEU A 25 6.59 29.66 34.13
CA LEU A 25 6.77 28.64 35.16
C LEU A 25 7.74 27.54 34.72
N VAL A 26 7.89 27.35 33.42
CA VAL A 26 8.60 26.22 32.81
C VAL A 26 9.77 26.69 31.97
N ASN A 27 10.94 26.14 32.26
CA ASN A 27 12.16 26.30 31.46
C ASN A 27 12.58 25.01 30.73
N HIS A 28 11.95 23.88 31.06
CA HIS A 28 12.34 22.56 30.62
C HIS A 28 11.14 21.63 30.61
N SER A 29 10.88 20.97 29.48
CA SER A 29 9.80 20.02 29.35
C SER A 29 10.16 18.83 28.47
N ARG A 30 9.45 17.73 28.69
CA ARG A 30 9.61 16.45 28.03
C ARG A 30 8.26 15.91 27.62
N LEU A 31 8.18 15.45 26.39
CA LEU A 31 7.04 14.72 25.85
C LEU A 31 7.48 13.27 25.60
N GLU A 32 6.64 12.32 25.97
CA GLU A 32 6.87 10.90 25.74
C GLU A 32 5.58 10.26 25.22
N ILE A 33 5.68 9.48 24.17
CA ILE A 33 4.58 8.70 23.60
C ILE A 33 4.98 7.24 23.71
N ILE A 34 4.17 6.44 24.40
CA ILE A 34 4.41 5.03 24.61
C ILE A 34 3.27 4.29 23.92
N ALA A 35 3.58 3.50 22.89
CA ALA A 35 2.63 2.55 22.34
C ALA A 35 2.85 1.21 23.06
N PRO A 36 1.90 0.66 23.81
CA PRO A 36 2.06 -0.66 24.43
C PRO A 36 1.81 -1.82 23.44
N ALA A 37 0.99 -1.60 22.40
CA ALA A 37 0.60 -2.63 21.45
C ALA A 37 1.68 -2.91 20.38
N ILE A 38 2.54 -1.93 20.11
CA ILE A 38 3.73 -2.04 19.28
C ILE A 38 4.92 -1.65 20.16
N PRO A 39 6.08 -2.32 20.14
CA PRO A 39 7.20 -1.99 21.04
C PRO A 39 7.94 -0.71 20.62
N ALA A 40 7.20 0.39 20.47
CA ALA A 40 7.68 1.70 20.03
C ALA A 40 7.39 2.76 21.09
N SER A 41 8.38 3.61 21.35
CA SER A 41 8.25 4.78 22.21
C SER A 41 8.99 5.95 21.59
N LEU A 42 8.35 7.11 21.57
CA LEU A 42 8.95 8.37 21.15
C LEU A 42 9.17 9.25 22.37
N LEU A 43 10.31 9.93 22.44
CA LEU A 43 10.64 10.81 23.54
C LEU A 43 11.41 12.02 23.01
N GLN A 44 10.96 13.21 23.40
CA GLN A 44 11.63 14.46 23.09
C GLN A 44 11.68 15.30 24.37
N GLU A 45 12.83 15.92 24.62
CA GLU A 45 13.08 16.75 25.79
C GLU A 45 13.78 18.02 25.34
N GLU A 46 13.23 19.17 25.72
CA GLU A 46 13.72 20.49 25.29
C GLU A 46 13.80 21.44 26.47
N MET A 47 14.77 22.35 26.43
CA MET A 47 14.86 23.51 27.33
C MET A 47 13.87 24.60 26.91
N SER A 48 12.60 24.21 26.77
CA SER A 48 11.51 25.02 26.26
C SER A 48 10.20 24.69 26.98
N HIS A 49 9.27 25.63 26.93
CA HIS A 49 7.88 25.45 27.38
C HIS A 49 7.01 24.82 26.29
N ILE A 50 7.55 24.59 25.10
CA ILE A 50 6.91 23.89 23.98
C ILE A 50 7.83 22.77 23.53
N VAL A 51 7.28 21.56 23.40
CA VAL A 51 7.94 20.38 22.83
C VAL A 51 6.99 19.74 21.84
N ASP A 52 7.51 19.45 20.65
CA ASP A 52 6.80 18.76 19.59
C ASP A 52 7.41 17.38 19.37
N ILE A 53 6.58 16.37 19.14
CA ILE A 53 7.01 15.05 18.67
C ILE A 53 6.27 14.73 17.38
N ASP A 54 7.06 14.34 16.39
CA ASP A 54 6.57 13.80 15.14
C ASP A 54 6.22 12.32 15.28
N THR A 55 4.92 12.03 15.17
CA THR A 55 4.40 10.67 15.32
C THR A 55 4.69 9.76 14.13
N ARG A 56 5.22 10.26 13.01
CA ARG A 56 5.62 9.39 11.88
C ARG A 56 6.62 8.31 12.30
N HIS A 57 7.44 8.62 13.30
CA HIS A 57 8.45 7.72 13.84
C HIS A 57 7.88 6.59 14.69
N LEU A 58 6.56 6.57 14.97
CA LEU A 58 5.91 5.43 15.63
C LEU A 58 5.94 4.16 14.75
N GLY A 59 6.07 4.29 13.43
CA GLY A 59 6.12 3.13 12.54
C GLY A 59 4.75 2.54 12.17
N ASN A 60 3.79 2.60 13.09
CA ASN A 60 2.47 2.00 12.95
C ASN A 60 1.40 2.76 13.74
N ASN A 61 0.15 2.54 13.36
CA ASN A 61 -1.00 3.08 14.07
C ASN A 61 -1.20 2.32 15.37
N ALA A 62 -1.30 3.06 16.47
CA ALA A 62 -1.42 2.46 17.78
C ALA A 62 -2.19 3.35 18.74
N THR A 63 -2.88 2.68 19.68
CA THR A 63 -3.33 3.33 20.91
C THR A 63 -2.14 3.51 21.83
N CYS A 64 -1.90 4.74 22.25
CA CYS A 64 -0.71 5.17 22.98
C CYS A 64 -1.09 5.81 24.32
N THR A 65 -0.14 5.79 25.25
CA THR A 65 -0.12 6.65 26.44
C THR A 65 0.85 7.81 26.18
N ILE A 66 0.36 9.04 26.32
CA ILE A 66 1.16 10.26 26.16
C ILE A 66 1.46 10.83 27.54
N LYS A 67 2.73 11.03 27.86
CA LYS A 67 3.20 11.64 29.11
C LYS A 67 3.89 12.95 28.80
N CYS A 68 3.34 14.03 29.33
CA CYS A 68 3.92 15.36 29.27
C CYS A 68 4.51 15.66 30.66
N THR A 69 5.83 15.76 30.77
CA THR A 69 6.53 16.10 32.02
C THR A 69 7.18 17.46 31.89
N THR A 70 7.12 18.28 32.94
CA THR A 70 7.79 19.58 32.99
C THR A 70 8.52 19.75 34.30
N TRP A 71 9.62 20.50 34.28
CA TRP A 71 10.31 20.94 35.48
C TRP A 71 10.07 22.43 35.68
N LEU A 72 9.59 22.77 36.87
CA LEU A 72 9.29 24.13 37.27
C LEU A 72 10.55 24.82 37.78
N SER A 73 10.58 26.15 37.70
CA SER A 73 11.71 26.96 38.19
C SER A 73 12.03 26.78 39.69
N ASN A 74 11.09 26.26 40.47
CA ASN A 74 11.27 25.92 41.89
C ASN A 74 11.91 24.52 42.12
N GLY A 75 12.28 23.80 41.06
CA GLY A 75 12.90 22.47 41.11
C GLY A 75 11.91 21.29 41.20
N SER A 76 10.61 21.54 41.32
CA SER A 76 9.59 20.48 41.28
C SER A 76 9.28 20.04 39.85
N ALA A 77 8.85 18.79 39.69
CA ALA A 77 8.38 18.26 38.41
C ALA A 77 6.86 18.05 38.45
N TYR A 78 6.21 18.26 37.31
CA TYR A 78 4.80 18.00 37.13
C TYR A 78 4.59 17.17 35.86
N THR A 79 3.74 16.15 35.96
CA THR A 79 3.45 15.24 34.84
C THR A 79 1.95 15.15 34.61
N VAL A 80 1.56 15.27 33.34
CA VAL A 80 0.21 15.00 32.84
C VAL A 80 0.29 13.75 31.98
N THR A 81 -0.66 12.83 32.16
CA THR A 81 -0.74 11.59 31.36
C THR A 81 -2.09 11.54 30.66
N PHE A 82 -2.06 11.17 29.38
CA PHE A 82 -3.24 10.89 28.57
C PHE A 82 -3.17 9.42 28.15
N ASP A 83 -4.11 8.63 28.62
CA ASP A 83 -4.20 7.21 28.30
C ASP A 83 -5.19 6.96 27.17
N GLU A 84 -5.04 5.82 26.49
CA GLU A 84 -5.95 5.34 25.44
C GLU A 84 -6.08 6.30 24.24
N VAL A 85 -5.02 7.04 23.89
CA VAL A 85 -5.02 7.96 22.74
C VAL A 85 -4.66 7.19 21.47
N PHE A 86 -5.62 7.04 20.56
CA PHE A 86 -5.35 6.45 19.25
C PHE A 86 -4.64 7.46 18.33
N ILE A 87 -3.46 7.08 17.83
CA ILE A 87 -2.71 7.82 16.82
C ILE A 87 -2.82 7.07 15.50
N GLY A 88 -3.46 7.70 14.51
CA GLY A 88 -3.70 7.15 13.18
C GLY A 88 -3.02 7.97 12.10
N ASN A 89 -1.79 7.61 11.76
CA ASN A 89 -1.06 8.13 10.62
C ASN A 89 -1.29 7.25 9.38
N PHE A 90 -1.08 7.85 8.23
CA PHE A 90 -0.87 7.17 6.96
C PHE A 90 0.64 7.17 6.76
N PHE A 91 1.28 6.01 6.70
CA PHE A 91 2.74 5.95 6.74
C PHE A 91 3.38 5.70 5.38
N TYR A 92 2.62 5.24 4.40
CA TYR A 92 3.19 4.70 3.17
C TYR A 92 2.73 5.48 1.95
N PRO A 93 3.64 5.75 1.00
CA PRO A 93 3.27 6.27 -0.30
C PRO A 93 2.52 5.21 -1.11
N HIS A 94 1.76 5.66 -2.10
CA HIS A 94 1.14 4.82 -3.10
C HIS A 94 1.84 5.02 -4.45
N VAL A 95 1.97 3.95 -5.23
CA VAL A 95 2.48 3.97 -6.61
C VAL A 95 1.62 3.08 -7.48
N ASN A 96 1.42 3.47 -8.75
CA ASN A 96 0.67 2.73 -9.75
C ASN A 96 1.37 2.84 -11.11
N VAL A 97 1.75 1.71 -11.70
CA VAL A 97 2.41 1.62 -13.00
C VAL A 97 1.36 1.81 -14.09
N LEU A 98 1.61 2.79 -14.97
CA LEU A 98 0.67 3.14 -16.04
C LEU A 98 1.08 2.53 -17.39
N ALA A 99 2.38 2.49 -17.67
CA ALA A 99 2.92 1.85 -18.87
C ALA A 99 4.36 1.35 -18.64
N PRO A 100 4.71 0.15 -19.11
CA PRO A 100 3.81 -0.83 -19.72
C PRO A 100 2.93 -1.47 -18.64
N ASN A 101 1.67 -1.77 -18.98
CA ASN A 101 0.72 -2.38 -18.06
C ASN A 101 0.09 -3.68 -18.60
N GLY A 102 0.49 -4.12 -19.79
CA GLY A 102 0.16 -5.44 -20.33
C GLY A 102 -0.23 -5.42 -21.80
N GLY A 103 0.29 -6.39 -22.55
CA GLY A 103 -0.03 -6.61 -23.95
C GLY A 103 0.61 -5.63 -24.93
N GLU A 104 1.38 -4.64 -24.45
CA GLU A 104 2.17 -3.78 -25.34
C GLU A 104 3.30 -4.55 -26.01
N VAL A 105 3.78 -4.02 -27.14
CA VAL A 105 4.92 -4.56 -27.88
C VAL A 105 5.93 -3.43 -28.08
N TRP A 106 7.12 -3.57 -27.52
CA TRP A 106 8.17 -2.54 -27.47
C TRP A 106 9.41 -3.02 -28.23
N THR A 107 9.96 -2.20 -29.13
CA THR A 107 11.12 -2.58 -29.98
C THR A 107 12.34 -1.69 -29.78
N ASP A 108 12.13 -0.43 -29.40
CA ASP A 108 13.18 0.59 -29.34
C ASP A 108 13.16 1.33 -28.00
N THR A 109 13.11 2.67 -28.04
CA THR A 109 13.01 3.51 -26.86
C THR A 109 11.55 3.78 -26.53
N HIS A 110 11.13 3.44 -25.32
CA HIS A 110 9.80 3.68 -24.80
C HIS A 110 9.87 4.33 -23.42
N SER A 111 8.80 5.04 -23.05
CA SER A 111 8.69 5.63 -21.72
C SER A 111 7.95 4.69 -20.79
N ILE A 112 8.63 4.29 -19.72
CA ILE A 112 7.99 3.71 -18.54
C ILE A 112 7.39 4.86 -17.75
N THR A 113 6.11 4.76 -17.39
CA THR A 113 5.38 5.80 -16.67
C THR A 113 4.60 5.23 -15.50
N TRP A 114 4.52 5.99 -14.43
CA TRP A 114 3.78 5.65 -13.23
C TRP A 114 3.17 6.91 -12.62
N GLU A 115 2.21 6.73 -11.72
CA GLU A 115 1.75 7.78 -10.82
C GLU A 115 2.09 7.39 -9.38
N ALA A 116 2.32 8.39 -8.53
CA ALA A 116 2.58 8.18 -7.12
C ALA A 116 1.95 9.29 -6.29
N ILE A 117 1.46 8.93 -5.12
CA ILE A 117 0.79 9.83 -4.20
C ILE A 117 1.33 9.57 -2.80
N ASP A 118 1.70 10.65 -2.11
CA ASP A 118 1.94 10.67 -0.67
C ASP A 118 1.10 11.80 -0.08
N LEU A 119 0.52 11.58 1.10
CA LEU A 119 -0.31 12.60 1.76
C LEU A 119 0.54 13.73 2.38
N ASN A 120 1.86 13.56 2.43
CA ASN A 120 2.82 14.52 2.91
C ASN A 120 3.54 15.23 1.75
N GLU A 121 2.96 16.35 1.31
CA GLU A 121 3.46 17.15 0.17
C GLU A 121 4.89 17.71 0.37
N ASN A 122 5.38 17.74 1.61
CA ASN A 122 6.71 18.24 1.93
C ASN A 122 7.83 17.22 1.70
N GLU A 123 7.49 15.99 1.33
CA GLU A 123 8.42 14.89 1.15
C GLU A 123 8.71 14.62 -0.32
N THR A 124 9.97 14.30 -0.61
CA THR A 124 10.39 13.94 -1.96
C THR A 124 10.38 12.43 -2.09
N LEU A 125 9.51 11.92 -2.95
CA LEU A 125 9.49 10.51 -3.30
C LEU A 125 10.66 10.16 -4.22
N LEU A 126 11.29 9.02 -3.94
CA LEU A 126 12.31 8.42 -4.80
C LEU A 126 11.78 7.13 -5.41
N PHE A 127 12.14 6.90 -6.67
CA PHE A 127 11.69 5.74 -7.43
C PHE A 127 12.84 4.89 -7.95
N ASP A 128 12.68 3.58 -7.83
CA ASP A 128 13.50 2.59 -8.51
C ASP A 128 12.64 1.84 -9.54
N VAL A 129 13.14 1.73 -10.77
CA VAL A 129 12.47 1.02 -11.86
C VAL A 129 13.21 -0.28 -12.10
N LEU A 130 12.48 -1.39 -12.04
CA LEU A 130 13.00 -2.73 -12.24
C LEU A 130 12.27 -3.42 -13.39
N VAL A 131 12.99 -4.32 -14.06
CA VAL A 131 12.45 -5.18 -15.12
C VAL A 131 12.60 -6.64 -14.73
N SER A 132 11.58 -7.42 -15.02
CA SER A 132 11.62 -8.88 -15.03
C SER A 132 11.49 -9.37 -16.45
N SER A 133 12.28 -10.38 -16.83
CA SER A 133 12.16 -11.10 -18.10
C SER A 133 11.54 -12.49 -17.94
N ASP A 134 11.23 -12.91 -16.71
CA ASP A 134 10.80 -14.26 -16.34
C ASP A 134 9.42 -14.27 -15.66
N SER A 135 8.50 -13.41 -16.14
CA SER A 135 7.13 -13.29 -15.61
C SER A 135 7.07 -12.97 -14.11
N GLY A 136 8.02 -12.17 -13.62
CA GLY A 136 8.04 -11.65 -12.25
C GLY A 136 8.71 -12.56 -11.22
N VAL A 137 9.46 -13.58 -11.66
CA VAL A 137 10.22 -14.46 -10.75
C VAL A 137 11.47 -13.75 -10.23
N THR A 138 12.18 -13.02 -11.10
CA THR A 138 13.33 -12.19 -10.76
C THR A 138 13.22 -10.80 -11.37
N PHE A 139 13.81 -9.81 -10.68
CA PHE A 139 13.81 -8.41 -11.10
C PHE A 139 15.24 -7.85 -11.10
N SER A 140 15.58 -7.14 -12.17
CA SER A 140 16.84 -6.43 -12.35
C SER A 140 16.58 -4.93 -12.38
N ILE A 141 17.44 -4.14 -11.74
CA ILE A 141 17.30 -2.68 -11.67
C ILE A 141 17.65 -2.06 -13.02
N LEU A 142 16.74 -1.27 -13.59
CA LEU A 142 16.97 -0.43 -14.77
C LEU A 142 17.47 0.95 -14.39
N ALA A 143 16.84 1.55 -13.38
CA ALA A 143 17.17 2.88 -12.87
C ALA A 143 16.83 2.94 -11.38
N SER A 144 17.54 3.80 -10.65
CA SER A 144 17.31 3.99 -9.22
C SER A 144 17.39 5.46 -8.83
N THR A 145 16.80 5.80 -7.68
CA THR A 145 16.81 7.15 -7.09
C THR A 145 16.25 8.25 -8.01
N LEU A 146 15.27 7.90 -8.85
CA LEU A 146 14.58 8.87 -9.72
C LEU A 146 13.65 9.75 -8.89
N THR A 147 13.50 11.01 -9.31
CA THR A 147 12.54 11.97 -8.74
C THR A 147 11.40 12.30 -9.70
N THR A 148 11.47 11.79 -10.93
CA THR A 148 10.44 11.89 -11.96
C THR A 148 9.51 10.70 -11.90
N THR A 149 8.29 10.85 -12.42
CA THR A 149 7.28 9.79 -12.54
C THR A 149 7.33 9.06 -13.90
N TRP A 150 8.49 9.13 -14.54
CA TRP A 150 8.74 8.48 -15.82
C TRP A 150 10.23 8.19 -15.99
N PHE A 151 10.53 7.19 -16.82
CA PHE A 151 11.87 6.80 -17.22
C PHE A 151 11.87 6.41 -18.69
N GLU A 152 12.79 6.97 -19.47
CA GLU A 152 12.97 6.58 -20.87
C GLU A 152 13.92 5.38 -20.95
N TRP A 153 13.42 4.26 -21.47
CA TRP A 153 14.14 3.01 -21.55
C TRP A 153 14.30 2.57 -23.00
N ASN A 154 15.54 2.32 -23.41
CA ASN A 154 15.83 1.64 -24.66
C ASN A 154 15.90 0.13 -24.42
N CYS A 155 14.89 -0.60 -24.90
CA CYS A 155 14.79 -2.04 -24.76
C CYS A 155 15.39 -2.83 -25.93
N SER A 156 15.97 -2.18 -26.95
CA SER A 156 16.53 -2.85 -28.14
C SER A 156 17.72 -3.79 -27.85
N SER A 157 18.36 -3.66 -26.68
CA SER A 157 19.46 -4.53 -26.25
C SER A 157 18.99 -5.74 -25.44
N PHE A 158 17.71 -5.83 -25.11
CA PHE A 158 17.13 -6.97 -24.41
C PHE A 158 16.71 -8.05 -25.40
N GLU A 159 16.75 -9.31 -24.96
CA GLU A 159 16.27 -10.44 -25.76
C GLU A 159 14.78 -10.28 -26.10
N GLU A 160 14.37 -10.76 -27.26
CA GLU A 160 12.95 -10.74 -27.63
C GLU A 160 12.17 -11.76 -26.77
N GLY A 161 10.97 -11.37 -26.30
CA GLY A 161 10.13 -12.23 -25.46
C GLY A 161 8.85 -11.56 -25.01
N ASP A 162 7.87 -12.35 -24.56
CA ASP A 162 6.52 -11.91 -24.16
C ASP A 162 6.26 -12.02 -22.64
N THR A 163 7.31 -12.23 -21.86
CA THR A 163 7.27 -12.49 -20.41
C THR A 163 7.75 -11.31 -19.57
N TYR A 164 7.83 -10.11 -20.16
CA TYR A 164 8.41 -8.95 -19.50
C TYR A 164 7.40 -8.26 -18.57
N LEU A 165 7.87 -7.84 -17.39
CA LEU A 165 7.11 -7.03 -16.43
C LEU A 165 7.97 -5.89 -15.91
N ILE A 166 7.35 -4.74 -15.64
CA ILE A 166 7.97 -3.65 -14.91
C ILE A 166 7.49 -3.67 -13.46
N GLU A 167 8.40 -3.39 -12.53
CA GLU A 167 8.10 -3.07 -11.14
C GLU A 167 8.67 -1.70 -10.84
N VAL A 168 7.85 -0.80 -10.30
CA VAL A 168 8.30 0.49 -9.78
C VAL A 168 8.22 0.44 -8.25
N ARG A 169 9.34 0.71 -7.59
CA ARG A 169 9.41 0.87 -6.13
C ARG A 169 9.44 2.35 -5.82
N VAL A 170 8.66 2.77 -4.84
CA VAL A 170 8.61 4.13 -4.30
C VAL A 170 9.06 4.13 -2.85
N THR A 171 9.75 5.18 -2.43
CA THR A 171 10.06 5.46 -1.02
C THR A 171 9.95 6.93 -0.69
N ASP A 172 9.47 7.22 0.52
CA ASP A 172 9.47 8.53 1.19
C ASP A 172 10.74 8.74 2.06
N GLY A 173 11.65 7.76 2.06
CA GLY A 173 12.86 7.73 2.90
C GLY A 173 12.72 6.87 4.16
N ILE A 174 11.51 6.43 4.52
CA ILE A 174 11.27 5.54 5.67
C ILE A 174 10.66 4.22 5.20
N TYR A 175 9.61 4.29 4.37
CA TYR A 175 8.86 3.15 3.88
C TYR A 175 9.14 2.88 2.41
N PHE A 176 8.93 1.63 2.01
CA PHE A 176 9.08 1.19 0.64
C PHE A 176 7.79 0.50 0.21
N VAL A 177 7.21 0.95 -0.90
CA VAL A 177 6.07 0.33 -1.55
C VAL A 177 6.42 0.06 -3.00
N SER A 178 5.79 -0.92 -3.62
CA SER A 178 6.03 -1.26 -5.02
C SER A 178 4.73 -1.56 -5.72
N ASP A 179 4.69 -1.21 -6.99
CA ASP A 179 3.64 -1.65 -7.90
C ASP A 179 4.24 -2.25 -9.18
N ARG A 180 3.48 -3.14 -9.83
CA ARG A 180 3.93 -3.93 -10.98
C ARG A 180 2.93 -3.79 -12.11
N SER A 181 3.40 -3.93 -13.35
CA SER A 181 2.53 -4.10 -14.52
C SER A 181 1.49 -5.21 -14.26
N ASP A 182 0.22 -4.94 -14.60
CA ASP A 182 -0.91 -5.86 -14.40
C ASP A 182 -0.77 -7.15 -15.22
N SER A 183 -0.08 -7.09 -16.36
CA SER A 183 0.17 -8.24 -17.21
C SER A 183 1.48 -8.10 -18.00
N PRO A 184 2.03 -9.21 -18.52
CA PRO A 184 3.26 -9.15 -19.30
C PRO A 184 3.10 -8.31 -20.58
N PHE A 185 4.19 -7.64 -20.96
CA PHE A 185 4.35 -7.01 -22.26
C PHE A 185 5.44 -7.72 -23.06
N THR A 186 5.49 -7.45 -24.36
CA THR A 186 6.42 -8.05 -25.30
C THR A 186 7.54 -7.09 -25.64
N ILE A 187 8.78 -7.58 -25.64
CA ILE A 187 9.93 -6.89 -26.23
C ILE A 187 10.27 -7.58 -27.54
N GLY A 188 10.51 -6.80 -28.59
CA GLY A 188 10.80 -7.28 -29.93
C GLY A 188 9.56 -7.32 -30.82
N THR A 189 9.58 -8.20 -31.81
CA THR A 189 8.48 -8.30 -32.76
C THR A 189 7.25 -8.93 -32.10
N ALA A 190 6.06 -8.33 -32.27
CA ALA A 190 4.81 -8.93 -31.80
C ALA A 190 4.75 -10.38 -32.31
N VAL A 191 4.75 -11.36 -31.40
CA VAL A 191 4.41 -12.73 -31.78
C VAL A 191 2.94 -12.69 -32.14
N ILE A 192 2.64 -12.43 -33.42
CA ILE A 192 1.31 -12.66 -33.95
C ILE A 192 1.12 -14.16 -33.80
N THR A 193 0.46 -14.57 -32.72
CA THR A 193 -0.18 -15.87 -32.67
C THR A 193 -1.23 -15.78 -33.76
N THR A 194 -0.82 -16.15 -34.98
CA THR A 194 -1.69 -16.31 -36.11
C THR A 194 -2.56 -17.47 -35.70
N THR A 195 -3.68 -17.17 -35.05
CA THR A 195 -4.78 -18.10 -34.94
C THR A 195 -5.16 -18.34 -36.39
N THR A 196 -4.56 -19.39 -36.96
CA THR A 196 -4.87 -19.80 -38.32
C THR A 196 -6.31 -20.27 -38.21
N ILE A 197 -7.25 -19.38 -38.47
CA ILE A 197 -8.65 -19.74 -38.65
C ILE A 197 -8.62 -20.57 -39.92
N THR A 198 -8.43 -21.88 -39.75
CA THR A 198 -8.72 -22.84 -40.81
C THR A 198 -10.21 -22.68 -41.08
N THR A 199 -10.55 -21.97 -42.16
CA THR A 199 -11.92 -21.93 -42.67
C THR A 199 -12.30 -23.35 -43.07
N ILE A 200 -12.89 -24.09 -42.15
CA ILE A 200 -13.50 -25.38 -42.44
C ILE A 200 -14.85 -25.06 -43.08
N THR A 201 -14.93 -25.22 -44.41
CA THR A 201 -16.19 -25.24 -45.14
C THR A 201 -17.06 -26.33 -44.53
N THR A 202 -18.06 -25.91 -43.76
CA THR A 202 -18.93 -26.82 -43.02
C THR A 202 -20.03 -27.31 -43.95
N THR A 203 -19.88 -28.50 -44.53
CA THR A 203 -21.02 -29.25 -45.05
C THR A 203 -21.81 -29.76 -43.85
N THR A 204 -23.06 -29.34 -43.75
CA THR A 204 -23.96 -29.59 -42.64
C THR A 204 -24.21 -31.09 -42.47
N THR A 205 -23.78 -31.69 -41.36
CA THR A 205 -24.36 -32.94 -40.87
C THR A 205 -24.37 -32.93 -39.35
N THR A 206 -25.60 -32.84 -38.83
CA THR A 206 -25.97 -32.81 -37.43
C THR A 206 -25.58 -34.12 -36.75
N THR A 207 -24.74 -34.09 -35.71
CA THR A 207 -24.94 -34.84 -34.44
C THR A 207 -23.84 -34.50 -33.42
N ASN A 208 -24.26 -33.85 -32.34
CA ASN A 208 -23.45 -33.43 -31.20
C ASN A 208 -23.24 -34.60 -30.23
N THR A 209 -22.01 -35.07 -30.04
CA THR A 209 -21.64 -35.88 -28.86
C THR A 209 -20.15 -35.75 -28.51
N THR A 210 -19.71 -34.60 -28.01
CA THR A 210 -18.43 -34.50 -27.23
C THR A 210 -18.43 -33.38 -26.19
N ASN A 211 -19.26 -32.33 -26.30
CA ASN A 211 -19.32 -31.25 -25.30
C ASN A 211 -20.29 -31.50 -24.12
N LEU A 212 -21.11 -32.56 -24.15
CA LEU A 212 -22.13 -32.78 -23.12
C LEU A 212 -21.57 -33.19 -21.75
N LEU A 213 -20.38 -33.80 -21.68
CA LEU A 213 -19.83 -34.31 -20.40
C LEU A 213 -19.12 -33.24 -19.57
N THR A 214 -18.50 -32.25 -20.21
CA THR A 214 -17.96 -31.07 -19.51
C THR A 214 -19.10 -30.13 -19.09
N ASP A 215 -20.11 -29.97 -19.95
CA ASP A 215 -21.29 -29.15 -19.67
C ASP A 215 -22.15 -29.75 -18.53
N LEU A 216 -22.36 -31.08 -18.48
CA LEU A 216 -23.03 -31.71 -17.34
C LEU A 216 -22.25 -31.53 -16.03
N ARG A 217 -20.92 -31.57 -16.04
CA ARG A 217 -20.11 -31.38 -14.82
C ARG A 217 -20.23 -29.95 -14.29
N PHE A 218 -20.22 -28.96 -15.18
CA PHE A 218 -20.46 -27.56 -14.81
C PHE A 218 -21.88 -27.34 -14.27
N ILE A 219 -22.90 -27.91 -14.93
CA ILE A 219 -24.29 -27.79 -14.49
C ILE A 219 -24.51 -28.48 -13.14
N VAL A 220 -23.98 -29.69 -12.95
CA VAL A 220 -24.06 -30.41 -11.66
C VAL A 220 -23.34 -29.65 -10.55
N PHE A 221 -22.18 -29.05 -10.83
CA PHE A 221 -21.44 -28.24 -9.85
C PHE A 221 -22.25 -27.02 -9.41
N ILE A 222 -22.88 -26.30 -10.33
CA ILE A 222 -23.75 -25.15 -10.01
C ILE A 222 -24.97 -25.58 -9.17
N VAL A 223 -25.62 -26.70 -9.50
CA VAL A 223 -26.78 -27.21 -8.75
C VAL A 223 -26.40 -27.63 -7.31
N ILE A 224 -25.24 -28.25 -7.11
CA ILE A 224 -24.74 -28.59 -5.76
C ILE A 224 -24.46 -27.33 -4.94
N LEU A 225 -23.93 -26.27 -5.56
CA LEU A 225 -23.58 -25.03 -4.88
C LEU A 225 -24.83 -24.27 -4.41
N PHE A 226 -25.89 -24.21 -5.23
CA PHE A 226 -27.16 -23.59 -4.86
C PHE A 226 -27.95 -24.39 -3.82
N THR A 227 -27.92 -25.74 -3.90
CA THR A 227 -28.61 -26.58 -2.92
C THR A 227 -27.94 -26.55 -1.55
N SER A 228 -26.60 -26.52 -1.47
CA SER A 228 -25.89 -26.40 -0.19
C SER A 228 -26.12 -25.04 0.47
N SER A 229 -26.14 -23.95 -0.32
CA SER A 229 -26.45 -22.60 0.14
C SER A 229 -27.86 -22.50 0.70
N ALA A 230 -28.86 -23.05 0.00
CA ALA A 230 -30.25 -23.04 0.44
C ALA A 230 -30.47 -23.88 1.71
N VAL A 231 -29.81 -25.04 1.83
CA VAL A 231 -29.87 -25.87 3.04
C VAL A 231 -29.24 -25.16 4.24
N MET A 232 -28.08 -24.52 4.07
CA MET A 232 -27.46 -23.73 5.14
C MET A 232 -28.31 -22.53 5.54
N ALA A 233 -28.92 -21.83 4.58
CA ALA A 233 -29.85 -20.73 4.88
C ALA A 233 -31.06 -21.21 5.69
N LEU A 234 -31.59 -22.39 5.39
CA LEU A 234 -32.71 -22.98 6.13
C LEU A 234 -32.29 -23.41 7.55
N ILE A 235 -31.11 -24.01 7.71
CA ILE A 235 -30.55 -24.38 9.02
C ILE A 235 -30.35 -23.12 9.89
N VAL A 236 -29.76 -22.07 9.32
CA VAL A 236 -29.56 -20.79 10.02
C VAL A 236 -30.90 -20.16 10.40
N TYR A 237 -31.89 -20.17 9.51
CA TYR A 237 -33.23 -19.66 9.79
C TYR A 237 -33.91 -20.39 10.96
N TYR A 238 -33.88 -21.74 10.97
CA TYR A 238 -34.47 -22.51 12.06
C TYR A 238 -33.67 -22.44 13.36
N ALA A 239 -32.34 -22.33 13.29
CA ALA A 239 -31.50 -22.08 14.45
C ALA A 239 -31.86 -20.72 15.07
N ALA A 240 -31.90 -19.64 14.28
CA ALA A 240 -32.24 -18.30 14.76
C ALA A 240 -33.65 -18.23 15.37
N ARG A 241 -34.64 -18.91 14.77
CA ARG A 241 -36.02 -18.97 15.29
C ARG A 241 -36.16 -19.73 16.61
N LYS A 242 -35.16 -20.51 17.04
CA LYS A 242 -35.16 -21.19 18.34
C LYS A 242 -34.72 -20.28 19.50
N TRP A 243 -34.13 -19.11 19.19
CA TRP A 243 -33.55 -18.19 20.17
C TRP A 243 -34.29 -16.83 20.27
N PHE A 244 -35.40 -16.66 19.53
CA PHE A 244 -36.35 -15.55 19.63
C PHE A 244 -37.75 -16.11 19.85
#